data_AF-A0A1Y1M6Y7-F1
#
_entry.id   AF-A0A1Y1M6Y7-F1
#
_cell.length_a   1.000
_cell.length_b   1.000
_cell.length_c   1.000
_cell.angle_alpha   90.00
_cell.angle_beta   90.00
_cell.angle_gamma   90.00
#
_symmetry.space_group_name_H-M   'P 1'
#
loop_
_entity.id
_entity.type
_entity.pdbx_description
1 polymer ?
#
loop_
_entity_poly.entity_id
_entity_poly.type
_entity_poly.pdbx_seq_one_letter_code
_entity_poly.pdbx_strand_id
1 'polypeptide(L)'
;KNGLGWDLDYIVPFAAISEAGRQIDGIDSRSELAHRIMLTNLIRLLGCVKTQKAERGFETRPAQVVLPLSPNHGTFGNDGLYSESKLALETLFNRWYSESWANYLTVCGAVIGWTRGTGLMSGNNIVAEGVEAFGVRTFSQQEMAFNLLGLMSPTIVDLCQAEPVFADLNGGLQFIPNLNEAMTKLRKDIMETSEIRRAVSKESAIENSIVNGADSEVLYKKKTIAPRANIKFDFPPLPDWKNDVSPLNDKLRGMVDLDKVVVVTGFAEVGPWGNSRTRWEMEAYGEFSLEGCVEMAWIMGLIRNHNGAIKGKPYSGWVDTKSGEPVDDKDIKQKYEKHILEHSGIRLIEPELFEGYDPNQKQLLHEVVIEEDLEPFEASKETAEEFKREHGDKVEIFEIPDSGEYIVRMRKGASLWIPKALRFDRLVAGQIPTGWDPKRYGIPEDIISQVDPVTLFLLVSTAEALLSAGITDPYEFYKYVHVSEVGNCVGSGMGGSAALRGMHKDRFLDKPL
;
A
#
# COMPACT_ATOMS: atom_id res chain seq x y z
N LYS A 1 29.72 13.22 -13.15
CA LYS A 1 28.98 13.32 -11.87
C LYS A 1 27.68 14.06 -12.16
N ASN A 2 26.58 13.34 -12.40
CA ASN A 2 25.29 13.95 -12.74
C ASN A 2 24.50 14.22 -11.45
N GLY A 3 24.92 15.24 -10.69
CA GLY A 3 24.11 15.78 -9.60
C GLY A 3 23.09 16.79 -10.13
N LEU A 4 22.25 17.36 -9.26
CA LEU A 4 21.24 18.36 -9.64
C LEU A 4 21.83 19.65 -10.25
N GLY A 5 23.13 19.91 -10.05
CA GLY A 5 23.79 21.11 -10.57
C GLY A 5 23.31 22.41 -9.92
N TRP A 6 22.64 22.33 -8.77
CA TRP A 6 22.09 23.49 -8.07
C TRP A 6 23.12 24.21 -7.20
N ASP A 7 22.88 25.50 -7.03
CA ASP A 7 23.50 26.35 -6.00
C ASP A 7 22.37 26.92 -5.14
N LEU A 8 22.49 26.78 -3.81
CA LEU A 8 21.38 27.04 -2.88
C LEU A 8 21.25 28.53 -2.55
N ASP A 9 20.01 29.03 -2.53
CA ASP A 9 19.66 30.38 -2.03
C ASP A 9 19.11 30.36 -0.60
N TYR A 10 18.51 29.25 -0.18
CA TYR A 10 17.90 29.13 1.14
C TYR A 10 18.22 27.78 1.78
N ILE A 11 18.43 27.79 3.09
CA ILE A 11 18.60 26.60 3.92
C ILE A 11 17.63 26.71 5.09
N VAL A 12 16.68 25.77 5.18
CA VAL A 12 15.66 25.73 6.24
C VAL A 12 15.83 24.43 7.04
N PRO A 13 16.81 24.35 7.97
CA PRO A 13 17.22 23.11 8.62
C PRO A 13 16.31 22.76 9.82
N PHE A 14 15.04 22.41 9.53
CA PHE A 14 14.01 22.18 10.56
C PHE A 14 13.92 20.71 11.04
N ALA A 15 14.87 19.86 10.66
CA ALA A 15 14.91 18.47 11.12
C ALA A 15 15.08 18.40 12.65
N ALA A 16 14.19 17.66 13.31
CA ALA A 16 14.17 17.51 14.76
C ALA A 16 13.54 16.17 15.15
N ILE A 17 13.82 15.71 16.39
CA ILE A 17 13.20 14.53 17.00
C ILE A 17 12.53 14.97 18.30
N SER A 18 11.35 14.45 18.60
CA SER A 18 10.70 14.68 19.90
C SER A 18 11.45 13.97 21.02
N GLU A 19 11.76 14.69 22.09
CA GLU A 19 12.47 14.20 23.28
C GLU A 19 11.60 14.20 24.55
N ALA A 20 10.29 14.44 24.41
CA ALA A 20 9.36 14.64 25.52
C ALA A 20 9.49 13.57 26.63
N GLY A 21 9.48 14.04 27.88
CA GLY A 21 9.53 13.21 29.09
C GLY A 21 10.93 12.93 29.63
N ARG A 22 11.98 13.58 29.10
CA ARG A 22 13.37 13.42 29.56
C ARG A 22 13.82 14.62 30.36
N GLN A 23 14.11 14.40 31.63
CA GLN A 23 14.79 15.35 32.50
C GLN A 23 16.31 15.16 32.42
N ILE A 24 17.05 15.97 33.18
CA ILE A 24 18.52 15.94 33.21
C ILE A 24 19.09 14.57 33.64
N ASP A 25 18.38 13.83 34.48
CA ASP A 25 18.72 12.46 34.93
C ASP A 25 18.30 11.37 33.94
N GLY A 26 17.49 11.73 32.93
CA GLY A 26 16.96 10.84 31.90
C GLY A 26 17.51 11.09 30.50
N ILE A 27 18.63 11.81 30.37
CA ILE A 27 19.31 12.02 29.09
C ILE A 27 19.90 10.68 28.62
N ASP A 28 19.44 10.21 27.46
CA ASP A 28 19.79 8.92 26.88
C ASP A 28 20.33 9.06 25.44
N SER A 29 20.56 7.92 24.78
CA SER A 29 21.02 7.87 23.39
C SER A 29 20.10 8.63 22.41
N ARG A 30 18.78 8.71 22.71
CA ARG A 30 17.84 9.46 21.87
C ARG A 30 18.10 10.96 21.98
N SER A 31 18.40 11.46 23.17
CA SER A 31 18.73 12.87 23.38
C SER A 31 20.05 13.27 22.72
N GLU A 32 21.08 12.42 22.80
CA GLU A 32 22.35 12.68 22.10
C GLU A 32 22.15 12.70 20.57
N LEU A 33 21.37 11.77 20.02
CA LEU A 33 21.02 11.75 18.60
C LEU A 33 20.24 13.00 18.19
N ALA A 34 19.25 13.42 18.99
CA ALA A 34 18.44 14.60 18.73
C ALA A 34 19.30 15.88 18.76
N HIS A 35 20.18 16.02 19.75
CA HIS A 35 21.13 17.13 19.82
C HIS A 35 22.08 17.16 18.61
N ARG A 36 22.60 16.00 18.21
CA ARG A 36 23.44 15.88 17.01
C ARG A 36 22.71 16.30 15.74
N ILE A 37 21.42 15.97 15.60
CA ILE A 37 20.59 16.37 14.45
C ILE A 37 20.36 17.88 14.46
N MET A 38 19.90 18.42 15.59
CA MET A 38 19.43 19.81 15.70
C MET A 38 20.56 20.83 15.79
N LEU A 39 21.77 20.43 16.16
CA LEU A 39 22.92 21.33 16.31
C LEU A 39 24.13 20.89 15.48
N THR A 40 24.78 19.78 15.85
CA THR A 40 26.10 19.43 15.29
C THR A 40 26.05 19.22 13.78
N ASN A 41 25.07 18.44 13.30
CA ASN A 41 24.91 18.17 11.87
C ASN A 41 24.33 19.38 11.12
N LEU A 42 23.57 20.26 11.77
CA LEU A 42 23.15 21.54 11.19
C LEU A 42 24.37 22.40 10.87
N ILE A 43 25.28 22.58 11.82
CA ILE A 43 26.52 23.34 11.59
C ILE A 43 27.36 22.68 10.49
N ARG A 44 27.46 21.34 10.46
CA ARG A 44 28.15 20.61 9.39
C ARG A 44 27.50 20.84 8.02
N LEU A 45 26.17 20.84 7.95
CA LEU A 45 25.43 21.10 6.71
C LEU A 45 25.78 22.48 6.15
N LEU A 46 25.76 23.51 7.01
CA LEU A 46 26.17 24.87 6.63
C LEU A 46 27.62 24.89 6.14
N GLY A 47 28.53 24.27 6.88
CA GLY A 47 29.93 24.13 6.50
C GLY A 47 30.11 23.47 5.12
N CYS A 48 29.35 22.42 4.80
CA CYS A 48 29.39 21.77 3.50
C CYS A 48 28.94 22.70 2.36
N VAL A 49 27.83 23.43 2.53
CA VAL A 49 27.35 24.39 1.50
C VAL A 49 28.36 25.50 1.29
N LYS A 50 28.92 26.04 2.37
CA LYS A 50 29.99 27.04 2.32
C LYS A 50 31.18 26.55 1.49
N THR A 51 31.69 25.35 1.79
CA THR A 51 32.83 24.76 1.07
C THR A 51 32.50 24.58 -0.41
N GLN A 52 31.31 24.08 -0.75
CA GLN A 52 30.90 23.88 -2.14
C GLN A 52 30.77 25.20 -2.91
N LYS A 53 30.27 26.27 -2.30
CA LYS A 53 30.22 27.61 -2.91
C LYS A 53 31.62 28.19 -3.10
N ALA A 54 32.47 28.09 -2.08
CA ALA A 54 33.85 28.59 -2.12
C ALA A 54 34.70 27.89 -3.19
N GLU A 55 34.63 26.55 -3.29
CA GLU A 55 35.37 25.76 -4.30
C GLU A 55 35.01 26.13 -5.74
N ARG A 56 33.78 26.64 -5.97
CA ARG A 56 33.26 27.01 -7.30
C ARG A 56 33.32 28.52 -7.58
N GLY A 57 33.78 29.32 -6.62
CA GLY A 57 33.84 30.78 -6.75
C GLY A 57 32.48 31.48 -6.70
N PHE A 58 31.46 30.89 -6.05
CA PHE A 58 30.13 31.51 -5.89
C PHE A 58 30.12 32.47 -4.69
N GLU A 59 30.81 33.61 -4.83
CA GLU A 59 30.97 34.59 -3.74
C GLU A 59 29.80 35.58 -3.59
N THR A 60 29.01 35.77 -4.65
CA THR A 60 27.97 36.82 -4.73
C THR A 60 26.54 36.30 -4.61
N ARG A 61 26.39 35.03 -4.19
CA ARG A 61 25.10 34.37 -4.03
C ARG A 61 25.06 33.61 -2.71
N PRO A 62 24.94 34.31 -1.57
CA PRO A 62 24.87 33.65 -0.27
C PRO A 62 23.57 32.86 -0.14
N ALA A 63 23.62 31.74 0.59
CA ALA A 63 22.41 31.04 0.99
C ALA A 63 21.90 31.56 2.35
N GLN A 64 20.67 32.05 2.40
CA GLN A 64 20.04 32.49 3.65
C GLN A 64 19.62 31.28 4.49
N VAL A 65 20.12 31.23 5.72
CA VAL A 65 19.82 30.17 6.68
C VAL A 65 18.72 30.65 7.62
N VAL A 66 17.52 30.09 7.49
CA VAL A 66 16.41 30.34 8.41
C VAL A 66 16.57 29.42 9.62
N LEU A 67 17.20 29.90 10.69
CA LEU A 67 17.45 29.08 11.88
C LEU A 67 16.18 28.95 12.73
N PRO A 68 15.73 27.72 13.05
CA PRO A 68 14.59 27.52 13.94
C PRO A 68 15.04 27.68 15.40
N LEU A 69 14.98 28.91 15.92
CA LEU A 69 15.25 29.22 17.30
C LEU A 69 14.00 28.99 18.16
N SER A 70 14.19 28.96 19.48
CA SER A 70 13.14 28.67 20.46
C SER A 70 13.11 29.77 21.52
N PRO A 71 11.93 30.28 21.90
CA PRO A 71 11.79 31.17 23.05
C PRO A 71 11.90 30.39 24.38
N ASN A 72 11.78 29.06 24.35
CA ASN A 72 11.95 28.18 25.50
C ASN A 72 13.40 27.67 25.56
N HIS A 73 14.12 28.05 26.63
CA HIS A 73 15.45 27.55 26.99
C HIS A 73 15.41 26.83 28.34
N GLY A 74 14.54 25.81 28.47
CA GLY A 74 14.35 25.04 29.71
C GLY A 74 13.25 25.57 30.64
N THR A 75 12.38 26.46 30.15
CA THR A 75 11.21 27.01 30.87
C THR A 75 10.13 25.94 31.13
N PHE A 76 9.94 25.01 30.19
CA PHE A 76 8.95 23.93 30.35
C PHE A 76 9.52 22.67 31.03
N GLY A 77 10.81 22.40 30.82
CA GLY A 77 11.47 21.17 31.27
C GLY A 77 10.96 19.91 30.55
N ASN A 78 11.55 18.76 30.89
CA ASN A 78 11.25 17.45 30.29
C ASN A 78 11.49 17.37 28.77
N ASP A 79 12.32 18.26 28.22
CA ASP A 79 12.60 18.43 26.80
C ASP A 79 13.98 17.87 26.37
N GLY A 80 14.63 17.06 27.21
CA GLY A 80 15.91 16.42 26.88
C GLY A 80 17.01 17.45 26.62
N LEU A 81 17.70 17.34 25.46
CA LEU A 81 18.74 18.29 25.03
C LEU A 81 18.21 19.34 24.03
N TYR A 82 16.89 19.54 23.97
CA TYR A 82 16.27 20.50 23.06
C TYR A 82 16.73 21.93 23.32
N SER A 83 16.68 22.38 24.58
CA SER A 83 17.07 23.74 24.98
C SER A 83 18.51 24.07 24.61
N GLU A 84 19.42 23.14 24.87
CA GLU A 84 20.84 23.22 24.59
C GLU A 84 21.08 23.32 23.09
N SER A 85 20.35 22.52 22.31
CA SER A 85 20.42 22.55 20.85
C SER A 85 19.99 23.90 20.30
N LYS A 86 18.86 24.45 20.79
CA LYS A 86 18.29 25.70 20.29
C LYS A 86 19.07 26.93 20.71
N LEU A 87 19.53 26.97 21.96
CA LEU A 87 20.36 28.06 22.47
C LEU A 87 21.72 28.10 21.77
N ALA A 88 22.36 26.94 21.55
CA ALA A 88 23.66 26.90 20.90
C ALA A 88 23.65 27.42 19.44
N LEU A 89 22.50 27.39 18.75
CA LEU A 89 22.37 27.96 17.41
C LEU A 89 22.53 29.48 17.38
N GLU A 90 22.24 30.18 18.48
CA GLU A 90 22.40 31.63 18.56
C GLU A 90 23.86 32.06 18.45
N THR A 91 24.82 31.16 18.68
CA THR A 91 26.24 31.44 18.44
C THR A 91 26.52 31.82 16.98
N LEU A 92 25.68 31.38 16.03
CA LEU A 92 25.84 31.69 14.60
C LEU A 92 25.64 33.19 14.29
N PHE A 93 24.91 33.94 15.11
CA PHE A 93 24.79 35.40 14.98
C PHE A 93 26.15 36.08 15.11
N ASN A 94 26.98 35.63 16.05
CA ASN A 94 28.32 36.19 16.25
C ASN A 94 29.34 35.58 15.27
N ARG A 95 29.23 34.27 14.98
CA ARG A 95 30.18 33.59 14.09
C ARG A 95 30.15 34.10 12.65
N TRP A 96 29.01 34.67 12.22
CA TRP A 96 28.90 35.32 10.92
C TRP A 96 29.91 36.47 10.76
N TYR A 97 30.15 37.24 11.83
CA TYR A 97 31.14 38.33 11.85
C TYR A 97 32.57 37.85 12.09
N SER A 98 32.75 36.84 12.94
CA SER A 98 34.10 36.44 13.39
C SER A 98 34.81 35.45 12.46
N GLU A 99 34.10 34.86 11.49
CA GLU A 99 34.63 33.81 10.61
C GLU A 99 34.44 34.12 9.11
N SER A 100 35.18 33.43 8.26
CA SER A 100 35.24 33.69 6.81
C SER A 100 34.18 32.94 5.99
N TRP A 101 32.91 33.13 6.32
CA TRP A 101 31.79 32.52 5.59
C TRP A 101 30.60 33.44 5.25
N ALA A 102 30.64 34.70 5.67
CA ALA A 102 29.55 35.67 5.45
C ALA A 102 29.13 35.84 3.97
N ASN A 103 30.07 35.78 3.02
CA ASN A 103 29.78 35.89 1.58
C ASN A 103 29.00 34.69 1.02
N TYR A 104 29.02 33.55 1.72
CA TYR A 104 28.44 32.29 1.24
C TYR A 104 27.15 31.92 1.97
N LEU A 105 26.98 32.37 3.21
CA LEU A 105 25.81 32.10 4.04
C LEU A 105 25.43 33.33 4.85
N THR A 106 24.13 33.58 4.95
CA THR A 106 23.56 34.62 5.82
C THR A 106 22.68 33.99 6.88
N VAL A 107 22.56 34.62 8.05
CA VAL A 107 21.83 34.07 9.20
C VAL A 107 20.55 34.85 9.45
N CYS A 108 19.42 34.15 9.39
CA CYS A 108 18.11 34.66 9.76
C CYS A 108 17.53 33.78 10.88
N GLY A 109 17.69 34.18 12.14
CA GLY A 109 17.12 33.43 13.26
C GLY A 109 15.65 33.74 13.45
N ALA A 110 14.80 32.72 13.33
CA ALA A 110 13.38 32.80 13.60
C ALA A 110 13.07 32.18 14.97
N VAL A 111 12.67 33.00 15.93
CA VAL A 111 12.18 32.52 17.24
C VAL A 111 10.73 32.08 17.07
N ILE A 112 10.54 30.79 16.84
CA ILE A 112 9.24 30.24 16.47
C ILE A 112 8.36 30.12 17.71
N GLY A 113 7.21 30.80 17.68
CA GLY A 113 6.20 30.74 18.73
C GLY A 113 5.37 29.47 18.74
N TRP A 114 4.39 29.45 19.64
CA TRP A 114 3.50 28.31 19.79
C TRP A 114 2.68 28.06 18.52
N THR A 115 2.99 26.95 17.85
CA THR A 115 2.35 26.52 16.61
C THR A 115 1.52 25.26 16.82
N ARG A 116 0.19 25.40 16.76
CA ARG A 116 -0.80 24.33 16.97
C ARG A 116 -0.73 23.30 15.86
N GLY A 117 -0.96 22.04 16.21
CA GLY A 117 -1.07 20.94 15.24
C GLY A 117 0.27 20.35 14.79
N THR A 118 1.40 20.84 15.28
CA THR A 118 2.68 20.14 15.11
C THR A 118 2.64 18.82 15.91
N GLY A 119 3.15 17.73 15.32
CA GLY A 119 3.23 16.43 16.00
C GLY A 119 4.10 16.44 17.28
N LEU A 120 4.83 17.53 17.52
CA LEU A 120 5.66 17.76 18.71
C LEU A 120 4.85 18.28 19.91
N MET A 121 3.79 19.06 19.67
CA MET A 121 3.03 19.76 20.73
C MET A 121 1.51 19.47 20.69
N SER A 122 1.09 18.38 20.05
CA SER A 122 -0.34 18.03 19.92
C SER A 122 -1.06 17.93 21.27
N GLY A 123 -0.39 17.43 22.31
CA GLY A 123 -0.90 17.38 23.69
C GLY A 123 -1.10 18.74 24.35
N ASN A 124 -0.55 19.81 23.78
CA ASN A 124 -0.72 21.18 24.27
C ASN A 124 -1.86 21.92 23.54
N ASN A 125 -2.41 21.38 22.44
CA ASN A 125 -3.47 22.05 21.68
C ASN A 125 -4.70 22.36 22.55
N ILE A 126 -5.04 21.51 23.52
CA ILE A 126 -6.22 21.68 24.38
C ILE A 126 -6.15 22.92 25.29
N VAL A 127 -4.94 23.40 25.62
CA VAL A 127 -4.75 24.58 26.47
C VAL A 127 -4.52 25.86 25.67
N ALA A 128 -4.40 25.77 24.33
CA ALA A 128 -4.06 26.91 23.49
C ALA A 128 -5.07 28.06 23.61
N GLU A 129 -6.37 27.76 23.59
CA GLU A 129 -7.44 28.75 23.79
C GLU A 129 -7.33 29.45 25.16
N GLY A 130 -7.08 28.66 26.21
CA GLY A 130 -6.89 29.21 27.56
C GLY A 130 -5.64 30.09 27.68
N VAL A 131 -4.60 29.81 26.90
CA VAL A 131 -3.39 30.65 26.84
C VAL A 131 -3.66 31.94 26.06
N GLU A 132 -4.38 31.90 24.94
CA GLU A 132 -4.76 33.11 24.18
C GLU A 132 -5.63 34.07 24.99
N ALA A 133 -6.42 33.56 25.96
CA ALA A 133 -7.21 34.39 26.87
C ALA A 133 -6.36 35.35 27.73
N PHE A 134 -5.05 35.11 27.88
CA PHE A 134 -4.11 36.04 28.52
C PHE A 134 -3.64 37.17 27.58
N GLY A 135 -4.18 37.27 26.36
CA GLY A 135 -3.85 38.34 25.40
C GLY A 135 -2.65 38.04 24.50
N VAL A 136 -2.22 36.77 24.42
CA VAL A 136 -1.17 36.31 23.50
C VAL A 136 -1.76 35.63 22.28
N ARG A 137 -0.93 35.40 21.25
CA ARG A 137 -1.34 34.75 20.02
C ARG A 137 -0.66 33.40 19.85
N THR A 138 -1.44 32.35 19.61
CA THR A 138 -0.93 31.10 19.05
C THR A 138 -1.15 31.08 17.53
N PHE A 139 -0.35 30.27 16.84
CA PHE A 139 -0.39 30.19 15.37
C PHE A 139 -0.86 28.81 14.92
N SER A 140 -1.57 28.77 13.81
CA SER A 140 -1.70 27.57 12.98
C SER A 140 -0.40 27.32 12.20
N GLN A 141 -0.25 26.12 11.65
CA GLN A 141 0.90 25.80 10.78
C GLN A 141 0.99 26.73 9.57
N GLN A 142 -0.16 27.11 8.99
CA GLN A 142 -0.21 28.00 7.83
C GLN A 142 0.19 29.44 8.19
N GLU A 143 -0.26 29.96 9.34
CA GLU A 143 0.15 31.28 9.81
C GLU A 143 1.66 31.33 10.11
N MET A 144 2.21 30.30 10.78
CA MET A 144 3.65 30.27 11.05
C MET A 144 4.48 30.09 9.78
N ALA A 145 4.01 29.27 8.82
CA ALA A 145 4.66 29.15 7.52
C ALA A 145 4.67 30.49 6.76
N PHE A 146 3.55 31.23 6.79
CA PHE A 146 3.48 32.58 6.21
C PHE A 146 4.49 33.52 6.87
N ASN A 147 4.59 33.52 8.20
CA ASN A 147 5.56 34.35 8.92
C ASN A 147 7.01 34.01 8.54
N LEU A 148 7.35 32.72 8.43
CA LEU A 148 8.67 32.25 8.01
C LEU A 148 8.99 32.63 6.55
N LEU A 149 8.02 32.49 5.65
CA LEU A 149 8.16 32.93 4.25
C LEU A 149 8.36 34.46 4.14
N GLY A 150 7.80 35.23 5.07
CA GLY A 150 8.08 36.67 5.17
C GLY A 150 9.56 37.00 5.34
N LEU A 151 10.32 36.13 6.02
CA LEU A 151 11.78 36.26 6.18
C LEU A 151 12.56 35.98 4.89
N MET A 152 11.92 35.33 3.92
CA MET A 152 12.45 35.06 2.58
C MET A 152 12.03 36.14 1.56
N SER A 153 11.38 37.22 2.00
CA SER A 153 11.08 38.35 1.14
C SER A 153 12.37 39.07 0.72
N PRO A 154 12.44 39.64 -0.50
CA PRO A 154 13.66 40.32 -0.98
C PRO A 154 14.21 41.34 0.01
N THR A 155 13.34 42.10 0.66
CA THR A 155 13.72 43.10 1.67
C THR A 155 14.47 42.50 2.86
N ILE A 156 14.03 41.36 3.39
CA ILE A 156 14.69 40.70 4.53
C ILE A 156 15.92 39.95 4.07
N VAL A 157 15.91 39.38 2.86
CA VAL A 157 17.09 38.76 2.25
C VAL A 157 18.23 39.77 2.12
N ASP A 158 17.94 40.98 1.63
CA ASP A 158 18.91 42.07 1.52
C ASP A 158 19.43 42.50 2.90
N LEU A 159 18.55 42.59 3.91
CA LEU A 159 18.95 42.88 5.29
C LEU A 159 19.89 41.80 5.84
N CYS A 160 19.57 40.51 5.63
CA CYS A 160 20.40 39.38 6.03
C CYS A 160 21.80 39.37 5.39
N GLN A 161 21.96 39.97 4.21
CA GLN A 161 23.27 40.11 3.56
C GLN A 161 24.15 41.19 4.21
N ALA A 162 23.53 42.19 4.85
CA ALA A 162 24.24 43.25 5.57
C ALA A 162 24.55 42.85 7.02
N GLU A 163 23.61 42.23 7.71
CA GLU A 163 23.75 41.78 9.10
C GLU A 163 22.83 40.60 9.42
N PRO A 164 23.17 39.73 10.39
CA PRO A 164 22.28 38.67 10.84
C PRO A 164 20.95 39.21 11.41
N VAL A 165 19.83 38.61 11.01
CA VAL A 165 18.48 39.06 11.40
C VAL A 165 17.92 38.18 12.51
N PHE A 166 17.38 38.81 13.56
CA PHE A 166 16.64 38.15 14.63
C PHE A 166 15.15 38.48 14.51
N ALA A 167 14.32 37.48 14.23
CA ALA A 167 12.88 37.62 14.06
C ALA A 167 12.13 36.95 15.21
N ASP A 168 11.50 37.74 16.07
CA ASP A 168 10.59 37.25 17.10
C ASP A 168 9.22 36.94 16.48
N LEU A 169 8.93 35.65 16.31
CA LEU A 169 7.65 35.12 15.82
C LEU A 169 6.89 34.42 16.96
N ASN A 170 7.10 34.84 18.22
CA ASN A 170 6.62 34.14 19.41
C ASN A 170 5.13 34.40 19.73
N GLY A 171 4.54 35.48 19.22
CA GLY A 171 3.15 35.84 19.51
C GLY A 171 2.93 36.41 20.91
N GLY A 172 3.97 36.98 21.52
CA GLY A 172 3.90 37.66 22.82
C GLY A 172 3.93 36.73 24.04
N LEU A 173 4.23 35.44 23.87
CA LEU A 173 4.30 34.48 24.99
C LEU A 173 5.34 34.87 26.05
N GLN A 174 6.36 35.65 25.69
CA GLN A 174 7.35 36.20 26.62
C GLN A 174 6.75 37.11 27.71
N PHE A 175 5.54 37.66 27.48
CA PHE A 175 4.88 38.55 28.44
C PHE A 175 4.05 37.80 29.49
N ILE A 176 3.88 36.48 29.37
CA ILE A 176 3.19 35.66 30.37
C ILE A 176 4.21 35.21 31.43
N PRO A 177 4.12 35.71 32.68
CA PRO A 177 4.96 35.21 33.76
C PRO A 177 4.57 33.76 34.09
N ASN A 178 5.57 32.92 34.40
CA ASN A 178 5.38 31.52 34.77
C ASN A 178 4.48 30.71 33.81
N LEU A 179 4.71 30.83 32.50
CA LEU A 179 3.93 30.17 31.46
C LEU A 179 3.71 28.67 31.73
N ASN A 180 4.71 27.96 32.27
CA ASN A 180 4.59 26.54 32.61
C ASN A 180 3.53 26.25 33.69
N GLU A 181 3.46 27.07 34.74
CA GLU A 181 2.46 26.95 35.80
C GLU A 181 1.06 27.26 35.25
N ALA A 182 0.94 28.33 34.45
CA ALA A 182 -0.32 28.70 33.81
C ALA A 182 -0.87 27.58 32.91
N MET A 183 -0.02 26.98 32.06
CA MET A 183 -0.42 25.85 31.23
C MET A 183 -0.78 24.61 32.05
N THR A 184 -0.01 24.30 33.10
CA THR A 184 -0.27 23.14 33.96
C THR A 184 -1.60 23.29 34.68
N LYS A 185 -1.93 24.49 35.16
CA LYS A 185 -3.22 24.80 35.76
C LYS A 185 -4.37 24.66 34.77
N LEU A 186 -4.27 25.26 33.59
CA LEU A 186 -5.28 25.14 32.53
C LEU A 186 -5.53 23.67 32.15
N ARG A 187 -4.46 22.89 32.02
CA ARG A 187 -4.57 21.45 31.72
C ARG A 187 -5.29 20.70 32.84
N LYS A 188 -4.92 20.98 34.09
CA LYS A 188 -5.55 20.37 35.26
C LYS A 188 -7.05 20.69 35.29
N ASP A 189 -7.42 21.96 35.14
CA ASP A 189 -8.82 22.41 35.19
C ASP A 189 -9.68 21.74 34.09
N ILE A 190 -9.14 21.61 32.87
CA ILE A 190 -9.81 20.93 31.74
C ILE A 190 -9.98 19.43 32.02
N MET A 191 -8.91 18.75 32.46
CA MET A 191 -8.92 17.32 32.73
C MET A 191 -9.87 17.00 33.89
N GLU A 192 -9.79 17.75 34.99
CA GLU A 192 -10.64 17.60 36.16
C GLU A 192 -12.12 17.81 35.81
N THR A 193 -12.45 18.86 35.06
CA THR A 193 -13.82 19.10 34.58
C THR A 193 -14.32 17.96 33.71
N SER A 194 -13.49 17.45 32.80
CA SER A 194 -13.82 16.32 31.93
C SER A 194 -14.04 15.03 32.71
N GLU A 195 -13.16 14.73 33.66
CA GLU A 195 -13.25 13.54 34.51
C GLU A 195 -14.50 13.58 35.40
N ILE A 196 -14.77 14.71 36.05
CA ILE A 196 -15.98 14.91 36.86
C ILE A 196 -17.22 14.71 36.00
N ARG A 197 -17.32 15.38 34.84
CA ARG A 197 -18.49 15.24 33.95
C ARG A 197 -18.67 13.82 33.44
N ARG A 198 -17.58 13.11 33.13
CA ARG A 198 -17.63 11.72 32.68
C ARG A 198 -18.06 10.78 33.81
N ALA A 199 -17.56 11.00 35.02
CA ALA A 199 -17.95 10.24 36.21
C ALA A 199 -19.44 10.45 36.53
N VAL A 200 -19.88 11.72 36.58
CA VAL A 200 -21.29 12.08 36.79
C VAL A 200 -22.18 11.47 35.71
N SER A 201 -21.82 11.57 34.43
CA SER A 201 -22.62 10.99 33.34
C SER A 201 -22.71 9.47 33.42
N LYS A 202 -21.66 8.77 33.86
CA LYS A 202 -21.69 7.32 34.06
C LYS A 202 -22.54 6.94 35.26
N GLU A 203 -22.38 7.62 36.39
CA GLU A 203 -23.17 7.39 37.60
C GLU A 203 -24.65 7.67 37.34
N SER A 204 -25.00 8.79 36.70
CA SER A 204 -26.39 9.08 36.33
C SER A 204 -26.99 8.02 35.39
N ALA A 205 -26.20 7.43 34.49
CA ALA A 205 -26.67 6.32 33.66
C ALA A 205 -26.93 5.05 34.50
N ILE A 206 -26.02 4.74 35.43
CA ILE A 206 -26.16 3.60 36.35
C ILE A 206 -27.37 3.80 37.29
N GLU A 207 -27.49 4.95 37.94
CA GLU A 207 -28.64 5.31 38.79
C GLU A 207 -29.95 5.19 38.02
N ASN A 208 -30.01 5.70 36.78
CA ASN A 208 -31.18 5.59 35.93
C ASN A 208 -31.54 4.12 35.64
N SER A 209 -30.54 3.26 35.37
CA SER A 209 -30.77 1.82 35.17
C SER A 209 -31.25 1.09 36.43
N ILE A 210 -30.81 1.52 37.62
CA ILE A 210 -31.22 0.95 38.92
C ILE A 210 -32.66 1.37 39.25
N VAL A 211 -32.98 2.65 39.09
CA VAL A 211 -34.29 3.22 39.45
C VAL A 211 -35.39 2.78 38.48
N ASN A 212 -35.11 2.83 37.18
CA ASN A 212 -36.10 2.58 36.14
C ASN A 212 -36.02 1.15 35.55
N GLY A 213 -35.06 0.33 36.01
CA GLY A 213 -34.83 -1.03 35.54
C GLY A 213 -34.14 -1.10 34.17
N ALA A 214 -33.53 -2.26 33.87
CA ALA A 214 -32.77 -2.49 32.63
C ALA A 214 -33.59 -2.30 31.35
N ASP A 215 -34.91 -2.55 31.41
CA ASP A 215 -35.81 -2.41 30.27
C ASP A 215 -36.04 -0.94 29.86
N SER A 216 -35.92 0.00 30.81
CA SER A 216 -36.04 1.43 30.51
C SER A 216 -34.88 1.95 29.67
N GLU A 217 -33.66 1.45 29.87
CA GLU A 217 -32.49 1.84 29.06
C GLU A 217 -32.59 1.39 27.60
N VAL A 218 -33.24 0.25 27.34
CA VAL A 218 -33.37 -0.31 26.00
C VAL A 218 -34.19 0.62 25.09
N LEU A 219 -35.16 1.34 25.65
CA LEU A 219 -35.99 2.32 24.94
C LEU A 219 -35.21 3.59 24.55
N TYR A 220 -34.19 3.97 25.34
CA TYR A 220 -33.36 5.16 25.08
C TYR A 220 -32.09 4.85 24.28
N LYS A 221 -31.73 3.57 24.10
CA LYS A 221 -30.62 3.16 23.23
C LYS A 221 -31.02 3.36 21.77
N LYS A 222 -30.44 4.37 21.13
CA LYS A 222 -30.59 4.59 19.69
C LYS A 222 -30.10 3.35 18.94
N LYS A 223 -31.03 2.64 18.28
CA LYS A 223 -30.69 1.49 17.46
C LYS A 223 -29.93 1.97 16.22
N THR A 224 -28.63 1.72 16.19
CA THR A 224 -27.80 1.97 15.00
C THR A 224 -27.92 0.78 14.05
N ILE A 225 -28.14 1.06 12.77
CA ILE A 225 -28.22 0.03 11.73
C ILE A 225 -26.83 -0.10 11.11
N ALA A 226 -26.26 -1.30 11.18
CA ALA A 226 -25.00 -1.59 10.50
C ALA A 226 -25.25 -1.78 9.00
N PRO A 227 -24.38 -1.22 8.13
CA PRO A 227 -24.48 -1.43 6.69
C PRO A 227 -24.19 -2.89 6.34
N ARG A 228 -24.83 -3.37 5.28
CA ARG A 228 -24.56 -4.65 4.61
C ARG A 228 -24.23 -4.36 3.16
N ALA A 229 -23.35 -5.16 2.57
CA ALA A 229 -23.03 -5.02 1.17
C ALA A 229 -24.25 -5.37 0.32
N ASN A 230 -24.56 -4.52 -0.65
CA ASN A 230 -25.55 -4.81 -1.68
C ASN A 230 -24.89 -4.63 -3.04
N ILE A 231 -24.17 -5.67 -3.48
CA ILE A 231 -23.47 -5.67 -4.78
C ILE A 231 -24.52 -5.53 -5.88
N LYS A 232 -24.44 -4.43 -6.63
CA LYS A 232 -25.38 -4.13 -7.71
C LYS A 232 -24.80 -4.54 -9.05
N PHE A 233 -25.67 -5.06 -9.90
CA PHE A 233 -25.43 -5.17 -11.34
C PHE A 233 -26.06 -3.96 -12.01
N ASP A 234 -25.42 -2.80 -11.85
CA ASP A 234 -25.95 -1.55 -12.39
C ASP A 234 -25.79 -1.54 -13.91
N PHE A 235 -26.94 -1.45 -14.60
CA PHE A 235 -26.98 -1.22 -16.04
C PHE A 235 -26.69 0.25 -16.31
N PRO A 236 -26.22 0.60 -17.53
CA PRO A 236 -26.10 1.99 -17.93
C PRO A 236 -27.43 2.74 -17.69
N PRO A 237 -27.42 3.89 -17.01
CA PRO A 237 -28.63 4.66 -16.80
C PRO A 237 -29.21 5.07 -18.15
N LEU A 238 -30.50 4.81 -18.34
CA LEU A 238 -31.19 5.17 -19.59
C LEU A 238 -31.32 6.69 -19.68
N PRO A 239 -30.90 7.34 -20.79
CA PRO A 239 -31.05 8.78 -20.97
C PRO A 239 -32.52 9.22 -20.89
N ASP A 240 -32.76 10.43 -20.40
CA ASP A 240 -34.12 10.99 -20.38
C ASP A 240 -34.55 11.37 -21.80
N TRP A 241 -35.75 10.94 -22.18
CA TRP A 241 -36.25 11.18 -23.53
C TRP A 241 -36.30 12.68 -23.87
N LYS A 242 -36.76 13.54 -22.96
CA LYS A 242 -36.98 14.95 -23.26
C LYS A 242 -35.68 15.74 -23.29
N ASN A 243 -34.81 15.49 -22.32
CA ASN A 243 -33.59 16.28 -22.14
C ASN A 243 -32.44 15.80 -23.01
N ASP A 244 -32.27 14.48 -23.14
CA ASP A 244 -31.08 13.91 -23.77
C ASP A 244 -31.34 13.44 -25.21
N VAL A 245 -32.51 12.85 -25.47
CA VAL A 245 -32.82 12.20 -26.76
C VAL A 245 -33.57 13.12 -27.74
N SER A 246 -34.61 13.81 -27.28
CA SER A 246 -35.47 14.66 -28.11
C SER A 246 -34.70 15.72 -28.92
N PRO A 247 -33.65 16.39 -28.41
CA PRO A 247 -32.89 17.36 -29.18
C PRO A 247 -32.16 16.76 -30.40
N LEU A 248 -31.83 15.47 -30.35
CA LEU A 248 -31.13 14.74 -31.40
C LEU A 248 -32.11 14.00 -32.33
N ASN A 249 -33.28 13.63 -31.82
CA ASN A 249 -34.27 12.82 -32.50
C ASN A 249 -34.71 13.43 -33.85
N ASP A 250 -34.94 14.75 -33.91
CA ASP A 250 -35.37 15.42 -35.15
C ASP A 250 -34.37 15.26 -36.31
N LYS A 251 -33.08 15.10 -35.99
CA LYS A 251 -32.01 14.96 -36.99
C LYS A 251 -31.64 13.52 -37.29
N LEU A 252 -31.76 12.62 -36.32
CA LEU A 252 -31.21 11.26 -36.41
C LEU A 252 -32.28 10.18 -36.59
N ARG A 253 -33.56 10.50 -36.35
CA ARG A 253 -34.64 9.52 -36.45
C ARG A 253 -34.72 8.92 -37.85
N GLY A 254 -34.53 7.61 -37.94
CA GLY A 254 -34.58 6.85 -39.19
C GLY A 254 -33.41 7.08 -40.13
N MET A 255 -32.37 7.81 -39.70
CA MET A 255 -31.18 8.07 -40.52
C MET A 255 -30.18 6.90 -40.53
N VAL A 256 -30.32 5.96 -39.61
CA VAL A 256 -29.39 4.86 -39.40
C VAL A 256 -30.14 3.54 -39.48
N ASP A 257 -29.60 2.62 -40.27
CA ASP A 257 -30.02 1.22 -40.32
C ASP A 257 -29.52 0.51 -39.06
N LEU A 258 -30.42 0.25 -38.12
CA LEU A 258 -30.08 -0.31 -36.81
C LEU A 258 -29.53 -1.73 -36.91
N ASP A 259 -29.82 -2.47 -37.98
CA ASP A 259 -29.29 -3.82 -38.21
C ASP A 259 -27.77 -3.81 -38.51
N LYS A 260 -27.22 -2.64 -38.85
CA LYS A 260 -25.79 -2.45 -39.14
C LYS A 260 -25.05 -1.64 -38.06
N VAL A 261 -25.72 -1.31 -36.96
CA VAL A 261 -25.09 -0.62 -35.83
C VAL A 261 -24.63 -1.66 -34.82
N VAL A 262 -23.32 -1.80 -34.67
CA VAL A 262 -22.74 -2.68 -33.65
C VAL A 262 -22.80 -1.98 -32.29
N VAL A 263 -23.30 -2.68 -31.29
CA VAL A 263 -23.39 -2.21 -29.89
C VAL A 263 -22.72 -3.20 -28.96
N VAL A 264 -22.16 -2.69 -27.86
CA VAL A 264 -21.68 -3.52 -26.74
C VAL A 264 -22.82 -3.66 -25.74
N THR A 265 -23.30 -4.89 -25.55
CA THR A 265 -24.42 -5.17 -24.64
C THR A 265 -23.99 -5.62 -23.26
N GLY A 266 -22.77 -6.16 -23.12
CA GLY A 266 -22.19 -6.60 -21.86
C GLY A 266 -20.67 -6.75 -21.96
N PHE A 267 -20.01 -6.75 -20.81
CA PHE A 267 -18.56 -6.87 -20.69
C PHE A 267 -18.18 -7.45 -19.32
N ALA A 268 -17.07 -8.17 -19.28
CA ALA A 268 -16.44 -8.60 -18.04
C ALA A 268 -14.95 -8.90 -18.29
N GLU A 269 -14.23 -9.11 -17.21
CA GLU A 269 -12.80 -9.43 -17.22
C GLU A 269 -12.47 -10.32 -16.01
N VAL A 270 -11.39 -11.07 -16.11
CA VAL A 270 -10.72 -11.67 -14.95
C VAL A 270 -9.28 -11.18 -15.01
N GLY A 271 -8.88 -10.39 -14.01
CA GLY A 271 -7.59 -9.72 -14.00
C GLY A 271 -7.00 -9.55 -12.61
N PRO A 272 -5.88 -8.82 -12.49
CA PRO A 272 -5.18 -8.66 -11.21
C PRO A 272 -6.00 -8.02 -10.08
N TRP A 273 -7.06 -7.28 -10.43
CA TRP A 273 -7.96 -6.64 -9.48
C TRP A 273 -9.33 -7.33 -9.38
N GLY A 274 -9.42 -8.61 -9.76
CA GLY A 274 -10.68 -9.36 -9.74
C GLY A 274 -11.42 -9.22 -11.06
N ASN A 275 -12.70 -8.84 -10.98
CA ASN A 275 -13.55 -8.63 -12.14
C ASN A 275 -13.68 -7.14 -12.49
N SER A 276 -14.52 -6.81 -13.49
CA SER A 276 -14.66 -5.45 -13.99
C SER A 276 -15.21 -4.46 -12.95
N ARG A 277 -16.01 -4.93 -11.97
CA ARG A 277 -16.57 -4.10 -10.89
C ARG A 277 -15.48 -3.71 -9.90
N THR A 278 -14.75 -4.69 -9.38
CA THR A 278 -13.69 -4.48 -8.40
C THR A 278 -12.50 -3.72 -9.02
N ARG A 279 -12.13 -4.03 -10.27
CA ARG A 279 -11.10 -3.30 -10.99
C ARG A 279 -11.51 -1.83 -11.23
N TRP A 280 -12.77 -1.56 -11.56
CA TRP A 280 -13.25 -0.18 -11.72
C TRP A 280 -13.18 0.62 -10.42
N GLU A 281 -13.51 0.03 -9.27
CA GLU A 281 -13.38 0.73 -8.00
C GLU A 281 -11.93 1.14 -7.72
N MET A 282 -11.00 0.21 -7.91
CA MET A 282 -9.58 0.47 -7.69
C MET A 282 -9.01 1.47 -8.70
N GLU A 283 -9.46 1.42 -9.96
CA GLU A 283 -9.02 2.33 -11.02
C GLU A 283 -9.56 3.76 -10.83
N ALA A 284 -10.85 3.90 -10.49
CA ALA A 284 -11.52 5.20 -10.43
C ALA A 284 -11.37 5.89 -9.06
N TYR A 285 -11.37 5.12 -7.96
CA TYR A 285 -11.40 5.66 -6.59
C TYR A 285 -10.16 5.33 -5.77
N GLY A 286 -9.36 4.32 -6.17
CA GLY A 286 -8.13 3.94 -5.47
C GLY A 286 -8.35 3.22 -4.15
N GLU A 287 -9.59 2.87 -3.81
CA GLU A 287 -9.97 2.07 -2.65
C GLU A 287 -11.24 1.25 -2.95
N PHE A 288 -11.45 0.18 -2.19
CA PHE A 288 -12.66 -0.63 -2.30
C PHE A 288 -13.79 -0.08 -1.43
N SER A 289 -15.01 -0.10 -1.98
CA SER A 289 -16.25 0.07 -1.23
C SER A 289 -16.50 -1.13 -0.31
N LEU A 290 -17.59 -1.11 0.46
CA LEU A 290 -18.02 -2.28 1.23
C LEU A 290 -18.33 -3.45 0.28
N GLU A 291 -19.04 -3.17 -0.81
CA GLU A 291 -19.38 -4.10 -1.88
C GLU A 291 -18.12 -4.68 -2.53
N GLY A 292 -17.17 -3.82 -2.92
CA GLY A 292 -15.91 -4.24 -3.52
C GLY A 292 -15.06 -5.10 -2.58
N CYS A 293 -15.00 -4.77 -1.29
CA CYS A 293 -14.31 -5.60 -0.29
C CYS A 293 -14.97 -6.97 -0.11
N VAL A 294 -16.31 -7.03 -0.07
CA VAL A 294 -17.04 -8.31 0.04
C VAL A 294 -16.83 -9.15 -1.21
N GLU A 295 -16.90 -8.53 -2.38
CA GLU A 295 -16.70 -9.20 -3.66
C GLU A 295 -15.27 -9.75 -3.78
N MET A 296 -14.24 -8.95 -3.48
CA MET A 296 -12.85 -9.41 -3.47
C MET A 296 -12.60 -10.50 -2.42
N ALA A 297 -13.16 -10.37 -1.21
CA ALA A 297 -13.04 -11.39 -0.18
C ALA A 297 -13.65 -12.74 -0.63
N TRP A 298 -14.76 -12.70 -1.37
CA TRP A 298 -15.37 -13.88 -1.98
C TRP A 298 -14.52 -14.43 -3.13
N ILE A 299 -14.04 -13.57 -4.03
CA ILE A 299 -13.16 -13.93 -5.16
C ILE A 299 -11.90 -14.63 -4.66
N MET A 300 -11.30 -14.16 -3.57
CA MET A 300 -10.09 -14.74 -2.98
C MET A 300 -10.37 -15.94 -2.06
N GLY A 301 -11.64 -16.30 -1.86
CA GLY A 301 -12.04 -17.41 -1.02
C GLY A 301 -11.83 -17.19 0.49
N LEU A 302 -11.71 -15.94 0.94
CA LEU A 302 -11.58 -15.58 2.35
C LEU A 302 -12.90 -15.77 3.10
N ILE A 303 -14.00 -15.52 2.41
CA ILE A 303 -15.36 -15.75 2.91
C ILE A 303 -16.13 -16.69 1.98
N ARG A 304 -17.11 -17.39 2.55
CA ARG A 304 -18.10 -18.18 1.80
C ARG A 304 -19.48 -18.00 2.40
N ASN A 305 -20.52 -18.16 1.58
CA ASN A 305 -21.89 -18.14 2.10
C ASN A 305 -22.15 -19.43 2.90
N HIS A 306 -22.82 -19.29 4.05
CA HIS A 306 -23.34 -20.39 4.83
C HIS A 306 -24.83 -20.15 5.10
N ASN A 307 -25.64 -21.19 4.92
CA ASN A 307 -27.05 -21.21 5.27
C ASN A 307 -27.36 -22.52 5.99
N GLY A 308 -27.38 -22.49 7.33
CA GLY A 308 -27.43 -23.69 8.15
C GLY A 308 -27.25 -23.39 9.64
N ALA A 309 -27.08 -24.44 10.45
CA ALA A 309 -26.87 -24.28 11.88
C ALA A 309 -25.37 -24.13 12.19
N ILE A 310 -25.01 -23.04 12.88
CA ILE A 310 -23.67 -22.84 13.46
C ILE A 310 -23.81 -22.87 14.97
N LYS A 311 -23.08 -23.77 15.64
CA LYS A 311 -23.12 -23.96 17.10
C LYS A 311 -24.56 -24.12 17.64
N GLY A 312 -25.41 -24.84 16.88
CA GLY A 312 -26.81 -25.11 17.23
C GLY A 312 -27.79 -23.96 16.98
N LYS A 313 -27.34 -22.81 16.45
CA LYS A 313 -28.21 -21.68 16.08
C LYS A 313 -28.32 -21.56 14.56
N PRO A 314 -29.52 -21.28 14.02
CA PRO A 314 -29.66 -20.99 12.60
C PRO A 314 -28.88 -19.72 12.24
N TYR A 315 -28.08 -19.81 11.18
CA TYR A 315 -27.28 -18.72 10.66
C TYR A 315 -27.34 -18.70 9.13
N SER A 316 -27.49 -17.50 8.58
CA SER A 316 -27.42 -17.24 7.14
C SER A 316 -26.57 -16.01 6.90
N GLY A 317 -25.51 -16.15 6.12
CA GLY A 317 -24.60 -15.04 5.80
C GLY A 317 -23.19 -15.49 5.51
N TRP A 318 -22.25 -14.56 5.59
CA TRP A 318 -20.83 -14.83 5.38
C TRP A 318 -20.22 -15.56 6.56
N VAL A 319 -19.38 -16.54 6.26
CA VAL A 319 -18.47 -17.16 7.24
C VAL A 319 -17.06 -17.08 6.69
N ASP A 320 -16.10 -16.96 7.60
CA ASP A 320 -14.69 -17.07 7.26
C ASP A 320 -14.40 -18.51 6.78
N THR A 321 -13.72 -18.65 5.63
CA THR A 321 -13.51 -19.96 5.01
C THR A 321 -12.62 -20.86 5.85
N LYS A 322 -11.64 -20.31 6.59
CA LYS A 322 -10.66 -21.08 7.36
C LYS A 322 -11.21 -21.52 8.72
N SER A 323 -11.83 -20.60 9.45
CA SER A 323 -12.33 -20.83 10.81
C SER A 323 -13.78 -21.31 10.86
N GLY A 324 -14.58 -21.02 9.83
CA GLY A 324 -16.03 -21.28 9.83
C GLY A 324 -16.82 -20.36 10.74
N GLU A 325 -16.20 -19.33 11.34
CA GLU A 325 -16.90 -18.37 12.20
C GLU A 325 -17.71 -17.36 11.38
N PRO A 326 -18.87 -16.91 11.88
CA PRO A 326 -19.66 -15.83 11.29
C PRO A 326 -18.86 -14.54 11.08
N VAL A 327 -19.10 -13.87 9.95
CA VAL A 327 -18.52 -12.57 9.64
C VAL A 327 -19.63 -11.62 9.17
N ASP A 328 -19.74 -10.48 9.84
CA ASP A 328 -20.61 -9.38 9.38
C ASP A 328 -19.91 -8.56 8.30
N ASP A 329 -20.67 -8.09 7.31
CA ASP A 329 -20.19 -7.27 6.19
C ASP A 329 -19.32 -6.08 6.65
N LYS A 330 -19.78 -5.34 7.66
CA LYS A 330 -19.05 -4.19 8.24
C LYS A 330 -17.64 -4.51 8.73
N ASP A 331 -17.36 -5.76 9.08
CA ASP A 331 -16.09 -6.21 9.63
C ASP A 331 -15.16 -6.77 8.53
N ILE A 332 -15.69 -7.03 7.32
CA ILE A 332 -14.93 -7.60 6.20
C ILE A 332 -13.80 -6.67 5.77
N LYS A 333 -14.06 -5.36 5.64
CA LYS A 333 -13.03 -4.38 5.29
C LYS A 333 -11.90 -4.39 6.33
N GLN A 334 -12.23 -4.27 7.62
CA GLN A 334 -11.21 -4.28 8.69
C GLN A 334 -10.42 -5.61 8.76
N LYS A 335 -11.07 -6.76 8.53
CA LYS A 335 -10.42 -8.07 8.64
C LYS A 335 -9.55 -8.42 7.43
N TYR A 336 -10.03 -8.14 6.22
CA TYR A 336 -9.47 -8.73 5.00
C TYR A 336 -8.88 -7.72 4.03
N GLU A 337 -9.20 -6.42 4.10
CA GLU A 337 -8.73 -5.44 3.12
C GLU A 337 -7.21 -5.43 3.00
N LYS A 338 -6.49 -5.47 4.13
CA LYS A 338 -5.02 -5.54 4.11
C LYS A 338 -4.52 -6.75 3.31
N HIS A 339 -5.07 -7.92 3.55
CA HIS A 339 -4.71 -9.15 2.82
C HIS A 339 -5.11 -9.06 1.35
N ILE A 340 -6.29 -8.51 1.04
CA ILE A 340 -6.77 -8.30 -0.33
C ILE A 340 -5.78 -7.43 -1.12
N LEU A 341 -5.35 -6.30 -0.54
CA LEU A 341 -4.41 -5.37 -1.17
C LEU A 341 -3.00 -5.95 -1.32
N GLU A 342 -2.53 -6.72 -0.33
CA GLU A 342 -1.22 -7.39 -0.37
C GLU A 342 -1.15 -8.49 -1.45
N HIS A 343 -2.28 -9.14 -1.73
CA HIS A 343 -2.38 -10.30 -2.62
C HIS A 343 -3.24 -10.06 -3.88
N SER A 344 -3.37 -8.81 -4.32
CA SER A 344 -4.01 -8.41 -5.58
C SER A 344 -3.14 -7.42 -6.35
N GLY A 345 -3.46 -7.16 -7.61
CA GLY A 345 -2.75 -6.17 -8.43
C GLY A 345 -1.34 -6.59 -8.84
N ILE A 346 -0.47 -5.59 -9.02
CA ILE A 346 0.93 -5.77 -9.39
C ILE A 346 1.74 -6.00 -8.12
N ARG A 347 2.30 -7.21 -7.98
CA ARG A 347 3.03 -7.64 -6.79
C ARG A 347 4.15 -8.62 -7.12
N LEU A 348 4.94 -8.99 -6.12
CA LEU A 348 5.95 -10.03 -6.25
C LEU A 348 5.30 -11.34 -6.73
N ILE A 349 6.00 -12.06 -7.61
CA ILE A 349 5.52 -13.34 -8.13
C ILE A 349 5.34 -14.32 -6.98
N GLU A 350 4.13 -14.85 -6.85
CA GLU A 350 3.77 -15.87 -5.86
C GLU A 350 3.91 -17.26 -6.52
N PRO A 351 4.89 -18.08 -6.10
CA PRO A 351 5.16 -19.37 -6.75
C PRO A 351 3.96 -20.31 -6.77
N GLU A 352 3.07 -20.22 -5.79
CA GLU A 352 1.85 -21.03 -5.66
C GLU A 352 0.90 -20.84 -6.84
N LEU A 353 0.90 -19.65 -7.46
CA LEU A 353 0.06 -19.32 -8.61
C LEU A 353 0.66 -19.80 -9.94
N PHE A 354 1.93 -20.22 -9.96
CA PHE A 354 2.68 -20.57 -11.17
C PHE A 354 3.45 -21.89 -11.01
N GLU A 355 2.85 -22.86 -10.33
CA GLU A 355 3.39 -24.22 -10.16
C GLU A 355 4.82 -24.26 -9.60
N GLY A 356 5.10 -23.42 -8.60
CA GLY A 356 6.39 -23.35 -7.93
C GLY A 356 7.45 -22.53 -8.69
N TYR A 357 7.06 -21.72 -9.68
CA TYR A 357 7.99 -20.81 -10.34
C TYR A 357 8.50 -19.73 -9.38
N ASP A 358 9.78 -19.81 -9.01
CA ASP A 358 10.51 -18.74 -8.32
C ASP A 358 11.50 -18.06 -9.29
N PRO A 359 11.36 -16.76 -9.57
CA PRO A 359 12.30 -16.03 -10.42
C PRO A 359 13.72 -15.96 -9.81
N ASN A 360 13.90 -16.08 -8.49
CA ASN A 360 15.22 -16.13 -7.87
C ASN A 360 15.94 -17.47 -8.07
N GLN A 361 15.18 -18.53 -8.40
CA GLN A 361 15.68 -19.89 -8.57
C GLN A 361 15.16 -20.51 -9.88
N LYS A 362 15.41 -19.83 -11.01
CA LYS A 362 14.99 -20.32 -12.33
C LYS A 362 15.84 -21.53 -12.74
N GLN A 363 15.27 -22.73 -12.67
CA GLN A 363 15.94 -23.98 -13.04
C GLN A 363 16.24 -24.05 -14.54
N LEU A 364 17.49 -24.39 -14.86
CA LEU A 364 18.01 -24.73 -16.19
C LEU A 364 18.77 -26.05 -16.13
N LEU A 365 18.95 -26.70 -17.26
CA LEU A 365 19.80 -27.89 -17.39
C LEU A 365 21.07 -27.52 -18.16
N HIS A 366 22.21 -28.01 -17.71
CA HIS A 366 23.49 -27.87 -18.41
C HIS A 366 23.97 -29.24 -18.85
N GLU A 367 24.22 -29.39 -20.16
CA GLU A 367 24.78 -30.63 -20.70
C GLU A 367 26.25 -30.75 -20.30
N VAL A 368 26.62 -31.92 -19.77
CA VAL A 368 27.99 -32.27 -19.37
C VAL A 368 28.30 -33.66 -19.90
N VAL A 369 29.49 -33.82 -20.46
CA VAL A 369 30.01 -35.13 -20.86
C VAL A 369 30.75 -35.75 -19.69
N ILE A 370 30.39 -36.97 -19.29
CA ILE A 370 31.03 -37.63 -18.14
C ILE A 370 32.45 -38.09 -18.52
N GLU A 371 33.41 -37.81 -17.63
CA GLU A 371 34.83 -38.11 -17.86
C GLU A 371 35.25 -39.49 -17.31
N GLU A 372 34.41 -40.09 -16.47
CA GLU A 372 34.56 -41.40 -15.85
C GLU A 372 33.24 -42.17 -15.92
N ASP A 373 33.31 -43.50 -15.81
CA ASP A 373 32.13 -44.36 -15.73
C ASP A 373 31.38 -44.09 -14.43
N LEU A 374 30.05 -44.00 -14.50
CA LEU A 374 29.23 -43.79 -13.31
C LEU A 374 28.89 -45.10 -12.60
N GLU A 375 28.53 -44.97 -11.33
CA GLU A 375 27.99 -46.08 -10.57
C GLU A 375 26.70 -46.63 -11.23
N PRO A 376 26.53 -47.96 -11.28
CA PRO A 376 25.33 -48.55 -11.85
C PRO A 376 24.08 -48.25 -11.02
N PHE A 377 22.93 -48.19 -11.69
CA PHE A 377 21.63 -48.09 -11.04
C PHE A 377 20.64 -49.08 -11.67
N GLU A 378 19.60 -49.42 -10.93
CA GLU A 378 18.55 -50.34 -11.39
C GLU A 378 17.46 -49.57 -12.15
N ALA A 379 16.96 -50.18 -13.23
CA ALA A 379 15.86 -49.66 -14.02
C ALA A 379 15.03 -50.81 -14.59
N SER A 380 13.77 -50.51 -14.92
CA SER A 380 12.90 -51.45 -15.64
C SER A 380 13.53 -51.86 -16.97
N LYS A 381 13.17 -53.04 -17.47
CA LYS A 381 13.64 -53.52 -18.78
C LYS A 381 13.39 -52.49 -19.89
N GLU A 382 12.19 -51.90 -19.92
CA GLU A 382 11.81 -50.91 -20.93
C GLU A 382 12.71 -49.67 -20.86
N THR A 383 12.91 -49.12 -19.67
CA THR A 383 13.77 -47.95 -19.44
C THR A 383 15.25 -48.24 -19.74
N ALA A 384 15.75 -49.43 -19.40
CA ALA A 384 17.12 -49.82 -19.70
C ALA A 384 17.36 -49.93 -21.22
N GLU A 385 16.40 -50.48 -21.96
CA GLU A 385 16.44 -50.52 -23.43
C GLU A 385 16.40 -49.11 -24.04
N GLU A 386 15.66 -48.17 -23.44
CA GLU A 386 15.65 -46.75 -23.84
C GLU A 386 17.01 -46.07 -23.64
N PHE A 387 17.63 -46.25 -22.46
CA PHE A 387 18.99 -45.74 -22.21
C PHE A 387 20.00 -46.32 -23.21
N LYS A 388 19.90 -47.62 -23.51
CA LYS A 388 20.79 -48.25 -24.50
C LYS A 388 20.56 -47.71 -25.91
N ARG A 389 19.31 -47.41 -26.27
CA ARG A 389 18.94 -46.84 -27.57
C ARG A 389 19.48 -45.43 -27.78
N GLU A 390 19.42 -44.59 -26.76
CA GLU A 390 19.93 -43.21 -26.81
C GLU A 390 21.46 -43.15 -26.78
N HIS A 391 22.09 -43.89 -25.84
CA HIS A 391 23.53 -43.73 -25.57
C HIS A 391 24.43 -44.75 -26.28
N GLY A 392 23.88 -45.83 -26.87
CA GLY A 392 24.62 -46.80 -27.67
C GLY A 392 25.81 -47.39 -26.92
N ASP A 393 27.02 -47.20 -27.45
CA ASP A 393 28.27 -47.69 -26.83
C ASP A 393 28.61 -47.00 -25.50
N LYS A 394 27.97 -45.88 -25.19
CA LYS A 394 28.25 -45.11 -23.96
C LYS A 394 27.42 -45.59 -22.77
N VAL A 395 26.71 -46.71 -22.91
CA VAL A 395 25.93 -47.37 -21.85
C VAL A 395 26.07 -48.89 -21.94
N GLU A 396 26.16 -49.53 -20.78
CA GLU A 396 26.03 -50.97 -20.62
C GLU A 396 24.76 -51.28 -19.82
N ILE A 397 24.03 -52.32 -20.25
CA ILE A 397 22.85 -52.81 -19.54
C ILE A 397 22.99 -54.31 -19.30
N PHE A 398 22.64 -54.77 -18.10
CA PHE A 398 22.72 -56.18 -17.71
C PHE A 398 21.43 -56.60 -16.99
N GLU A 399 20.87 -57.74 -17.36
CA GLU A 399 19.71 -58.31 -16.68
C GLU A 399 20.11 -58.84 -15.29
N ILE A 400 19.28 -58.55 -14.27
CA ILE A 400 19.42 -59.10 -12.92
C ILE A 400 18.65 -60.43 -12.88
N PRO A 401 19.32 -61.59 -12.76
CA PRO A 401 18.68 -62.89 -12.91
C PRO A 401 17.52 -63.19 -11.95
N ASP A 402 17.49 -62.51 -10.79
CA ASP A 402 16.54 -62.80 -9.71
C ASP A 402 15.31 -61.87 -9.69
N SER A 403 15.39 -60.67 -10.28
CA SER A 403 14.32 -59.67 -10.24
C SER A 403 13.70 -59.36 -11.60
N GLY A 404 14.39 -59.65 -12.71
CA GLY A 404 13.98 -59.22 -14.06
C GLY A 404 14.18 -57.73 -14.33
N GLU A 405 14.72 -56.98 -13.36
CA GLU A 405 15.19 -55.60 -13.53
C GLU A 405 16.55 -55.58 -14.24
N TYR A 406 16.96 -54.41 -14.72
CA TYR A 406 18.22 -54.23 -15.44
C TYR A 406 19.13 -53.25 -14.70
N ILE A 407 20.42 -53.58 -14.64
CA ILE A 407 21.47 -52.66 -14.19
C ILE A 407 21.91 -51.82 -15.38
N VAL A 408 21.80 -50.50 -15.27
CA VAL A 408 22.30 -49.52 -16.25
C VAL A 408 23.59 -48.90 -15.73
N ARG A 409 24.66 -48.97 -16.52
CA ARG A 409 25.95 -48.31 -16.25
C ARG A 409 26.28 -47.33 -17.37
N MET A 410 26.31 -46.04 -17.04
CA MET A 410 26.74 -44.98 -17.96
C MET A 410 28.27 -44.99 -18.06
N ARG A 411 28.82 -45.06 -19.28
CA ARG A 411 30.27 -45.06 -19.52
C ARG A 411 30.80 -43.68 -19.87
N LYS A 412 32.09 -43.47 -19.63
CA LYS A 412 32.86 -42.29 -20.04
C LYS A 412 32.49 -41.86 -21.47
N GLY A 413 32.19 -40.57 -21.61
CA GLY A 413 31.79 -39.96 -22.88
C GLY A 413 30.27 -39.89 -23.10
N ALA A 414 29.44 -40.43 -22.20
CA ALA A 414 27.99 -40.18 -22.18
C ALA A 414 27.67 -38.72 -21.80
N SER A 415 26.63 -38.15 -22.40
CA SER A 415 26.12 -36.82 -22.01
C SER A 415 25.08 -36.97 -20.91
N LEU A 416 25.13 -36.06 -19.92
CA LEU A 416 24.15 -35.90 -18.86
C LEU A 416 23.66 -34.46 -18.77
N TRP A 417 22.46 -34.28 -18.26
CA TRP A 417 21.87 -32.97 -17.97
C TRP A 417 21.92 -32.69 -16.46
N ILE A 418 22.70 -31.69 -16.05
CA ILE A 418 22.83 -31.32 -14.64
C ILE A 418 22.01 -30.04 -14.35
N PRO A 419 21.10 -30.05 -13.37
CA PRO A 419 20.36 -28.85 -12.97
C PRO A 419 21.24 -27.74 -12.42
N LYS A 420 20.95 -26.49 -12.81
CA LYS A 420 21.49 -25.27 -12.21
C LYS A 420 20.37 -24.24 -12.07
N ALA A 421 20.60 -23.21 -11.24
CA ALA A 421 19.63 -22.15 -11.01
C ALA A 421 20.18 -20.79 -11.46
N LEU A 422 19.35 -20.01 -12.14
CA LEU A 422 19.63 -18.63 -12.50
C LEU A 422 18.79 -17.69 -11.63
N ARG A 423 19.40 -16.62 -11.11
CA ARG A 423 18.66 -15.52 -10.50
C ARG A 423 18.15 -14.60 -11.61
N PHE A 424 16.85 -14.55 -11.78
CA PHE A 424 16.18 -13.66 -12.71
C PHE A 424 15.84 -12.34 -12.02
N ASP A 425 15.70 -11.28 -12.81
CA ASP A 425 15.57 -9.89 -12.38
C ASP A 425 14.14 -9.35 -12.56
N ARG A 426 13.22 -10.16 -13.09
CA ARG A 426 11.80 -9.84 -13.23
C ARG A 426 11.05 -10.55 -12.12
N LEU A 427 10.93 -9.88 -10.98
CA LEU A 427 10.39 -10.41 -9.73
C LEU A 427 8.91 -10.07 -9.52
N VAL A 428 8.34 -9.19 -10.35
CA VAL A 428 7.02 -8.58 -10.16
C VAL A 428 6.16 -8.82 -11.40
N ALA A 429 4.89 -9.14 -11.19
CA ALA A 429 3.89 -9.30 -12.24
C ALA A 429 2.50 -8.88 -11.74
N GLY A 430 1.63 -8.47 -12.68
CA GLY A 430 0.19 -8.36 -12.44
C GLY A 430 -0.42 -9.75 -12.41
N GLN A 431 -0.81 -10.23 -11.24
CA GLN A 431 -1.29 -11.60 -11.03
C GLN A 431 -2.75 -11.53 -10.57
N ILE A 432 -3.58 -12.45 -11.05
CA ILE A 432 -4.96 -12.62 -10.54
C ILE A 432 -4.91 -12.72 -9.00
N PRO A 433 -5.91 -12.17 -8.27
CA PRO A 433 -5.92 -12.19 -6.82
C PRO A 433 -5.68 -13.58 -6.25
N THR A 434 -4.78 -13.67 -5.27
CA THR A 434 -4.40 -14.96 -4.68
C THR A 434 -5.62 -15.61 -4.06
N GLY A 435 -5.80 -16.89 -4.38
CA GLY A 435 -6.97 -17.65 -3.99
C GLY A 435 -8.09 -17.63 -5.01
N TRP A 436 -8.05 -16.89 -6.13
CA TRP A 436 -9.04 -17.06 -7.20
C TRP A 436 -9.15 -18.54 -7.63
N ASP A 437 -10.38 -19.05 -7.72
CA ASP A 437 -10.66 -20.45 -8.04
C ASP A 437 -11.91 -20.53 -8.94
N PRO A 438 -11.81 -21.15 -10.13
CA PRO A 438 -12.95 -21.30 -11.05
C PRO A 438 -14.10 -22.12 -10.45
N LYS A 439 -13.85 -22.97 -9.44
CA LYS A 439 -14.90 -23.73 -8.74
C LYS A 439 -15.91 -22.80 -8.06
N ARG A 440 -15.49 -21.62 -7.58
CA ARG A 440 -16.41 -20.66 -6.95
C ARG A 440 -17.40 -20.05 -7.95
N TYR A 441 -17.00 -19.95 -9.21
CA TYR A 441 -17.87 -19.54 -10.31
C TYR A 441 -18.71 -20.70 -10.86
N GLY A 442 -18.57 -21.90 -10.31
CA GLY A 442 -19.36 -23.08 -10.67
C GLY A 442 -18.80 -23.91 -11.82
N ILE A 443 -17.54 -23.70 -12.23
CA ILE A 443 -16.92 -24.54 -13.26
C ILE A 443 -16.72 -25.97 -12.71
N PRO A 444 -17.18 -27.02 -13.42
CA PRO A 444 -16.98 -28.42 -13.03
C PRO A 444 -15.51 -28.84 -12.91
N GLU A 445 -15.23 -29.79 -12.01
CA GLU A 445 -13.86 -30.23 -11.70
C GLU A 445 -13.17 -30.98 -12.86
N ASP A 446 -13.94 -31.70 -13.68
CA ASP A 446 -13.46 -32.35 -14.90
C ASP A 446 -13.02 -31.33 -15.96
N ILE A 447 -13.75 -30.23 -16.10
CA ILE A 447 -13.33 -29.13 -16.99
C ILE A 447 -12.05 -28.49 -16.48
N ILE A 448 -11.95 -28.25 -15.17
CA ILE A 448 -10.77 -27.63 -14.55
C ILE A 448 -9.51 -28.48 -14.76
N SER A 449 -9.61 -29.80 -14.65
CA SER A 449 -8.47 -30.69 -14.86
C SER A 449 -8.11 -30.89 -16.34
N GLN A 450 -9.05 -30.64 -17.26
CA GLN A 450 -8.86 -30.86 -18.69
C GLN A 450 -8.24 -29.68 -19.44
N VAL A 451 -8.53 -28.43 -19.04
CA VAL A 451 -8.22 -27.24 -19.84
C VAL A 451 -7.07 -26.40 -19.27
N ASP A 452 -6.40 -25.65 -20.15
CA ASP A 452 -5.39 -24.67 -19.72
C ASP A 452 -6.04 -23.54 -18.88
N PRO A 453 -5.37 -23.01 -17.84
CA PRO A 453 -5.89 -21.93 -17.00
C PRO A 453 -6.46 -20.73 -17.78
N VAL A 454 -5.90 -20.38 -18.94
CA VAL A 454 -6.43 -19.27 -19.78
C VAL A 454 -7.88 -19.49 -20.20
N THR A 455 -8.28 -20.75 -20.41
CA THR A 455 -9.64 -21.13 -20.76
C THR A 455 -10.59 -20.93 -19.59
N LEU A 456 -10.12 -21.17 -18.36
CA LEU A 456 -10.90 -20.96 -17.14
C LEU A 456 -11.22 -19.46 -16.95
N PHE A 457 -10.24 -18.59 -17.19
CA PHE A 457 -10.46 -17.14 -17.18
C PHE A 457 -11.46 -16.71 -18.25
N LEU A 458 -11.38 -17.30 -19.44
CA LEU A 458 -12.29 -17.01 -20.54
C LEU A 458 -13.73 -17.45 -20.25
N LEU A 459 -13.92 -18.66 -19.69
CA LEU A 459 -15.24 -19.18 -19.32
C LEU A 459 -15.92 -18.27 -18.29
N VAL A 460 -15.20 -17.90 -17.22
CA VAL A 460 -15.72 -16.98 -16.20
C VAL A 460 -16.00 -15.60 -16.79
N SER A 461 -15.09 -15.04 -17.58
CA SER A 461 -15.29 -13.74 -18.24
C SER A 461 -16.51 -13.75 -19.17
N THR A 462 -16.71 -14.83 -19.92
CA THR A 462 -17.86 -14.95 -20.84
C THR A 462 -19.17 -15.03 -20.05
N ALA A 463 -19.22 -15.83 -18.98
CA ALA A 463 -20.39 -15.97 -18.14
C ALA A 463 -20.77 -14.64 -17.45
N GLU A 464 -19.80 -13.93 -16.88
CA GLU A 464 -20.06 -12.61 -16.28
C GLU A 464 -20.43 -11.56 -17.33
N ALA A 465 -19.87 -11.61 -18.54
CA ALA A 465 -20.23 -10.70 -19.62
C ALA A 465 -21.69 -10.90 -20.07
N LEU A 466 -22.16 -12.14 -20.20
CA LEU A 466 -23.56 -12.42 -20.50
C LEU A 466 -24.50 -11.93 -19.37
N LEU A 467 -24.12 -12.14 -18.12
CA LEU A 467 -24.87 -11.65 -16.97
C LEU A 467 -24.95 -10.12 -16.97
N SER A 468 -23.86 -9.43 -17.30
CA SER A 468 -23.85 -7.96 -17.44
C SER A 468 -24.71 -7.44 -18.60
N ALA A 469 -24.99 -8.28 -19.59
CA ALA A 469 -25.95 -8.01 -20.67
C ALA A 469 -27.41 -8.36 -20.30
N GLY A 470 -27.64 -8.87 -19.09
CA GLY A 470 -28.96 -9.32 -18.64
C GLY A 470 -29.37 -10.70 -19.15
N ILE A 471 -28.44 -11.45 -19.75
CA ILE A 471 -28.69 -12.77 -20.32
C ILE A 471 -28.24 -13.83 -19.30
N THR A 472 -29.21 -14.53 -18.71
CA THR A 472 -28.95 -15.55 -17.69
C THR A 472 -28.81 -16.95 -18.27
N ASP A 473 -29.47 -17.22 -19.39
CA ASP A 473 -29.36 -18.44 -20.18
C ASP A 473 -28.96 -18.08 -21.62
N PRO A 474 -27.78 -18.48 -22.10
CA PRO A 474 -27.36 -18.22 -23.48
C PRO A 474 -28.35 -18.72 -24.53
N TYR A 475 -29.20 -19.72 -24.23
CA TYR A 475 -30.20 -20.20 -25.18
C TYR A 475 -31.34 -19.19 -25.44
N GLU A 476 -31.43 -18.12 -24.63
CA GLU A 476 -32.32 -17.00 -24.90
C GLU A 476 -32.05 -16.36 -26.28
N PHE A 477 -30.79 -16.35 -26.75
CA PHE A 477 -30.46 -15.85 -28.09
C PHE A 477 -31.31 -16.50 -29.18
N TYR A 478 -31.58 -17.80 -29.08
CA TYR A 478 -32.29 -18.57 -30.09
C TYR A 478 -33.80 -18.30 -30.15
N LYS A 479 -34.33 -17.47 -29.25
CA LYS A 479 -35.68 -16.91 -29.39
C LYS A 479 -35.73 -15.77 -30.41
N TYR A 480 -34.59 -15.10 -30.64
CA TYR A 480 -34.50 -13.88 -31.44
C TYR A 480 -33.66 -14.05 -32.71
N VAL A 481 -32.66 -14.94 -32.71
CA VAL A 481 -31.74 -15.16 -33.82
C VAL A 481 -31.60 -16.65 -34.15
N HIS A 482 -31.19 -16.97 -35.38
CA HIS A 482 -30.91 -18.34 -35.77
C HIS A 482 -29.62 -18.85 -35.12
N VAL A 483 -29.49 -20.18 -34.94
CA VAL A 483 -28.31 -20.80 -34.32
C VAL A 483 -26.99 -20.50 -35.05
N SER A 484 -27.06 -20.17 -36.35
CA SER A 484 -25.88 -19.82 -37.16
C SER A 484 -25.45 -18.35 -37.02
N GLU A 485 -26.18 -17.53 -36.27
CA GLU A 485 -25.96 -16.09 -36.16
C GLU A 485 -25.30 -15.69 -34.82
N VAL A 486 -25.08 -16.66 -33.92
CA VAL A 486 -24.31 -16.46 -32.69
C VAL A 486 -22.85 -16.83 -32.96
N GLY A 487 -22.03 -15.83 -33.26
CA GLY A 487 -20.60 -16.00 -33.53
C GLY A 487 -19.73 -15.85 -32.27
N ASN A 488 -18.55 -16.48 -32.28
CA ASN A 488 -17.50 -16.24 -31.29
C ASN A 488 -16.21 -15.81 -32.02
N CYS A 489 -15.71 -14.63 -31.68
CA CYS A 489 -14.50 -14.04 -32.29
C CYS A 489 -13.42 -13.71 -31.24
N VAL A 490 -13.37 -14.45 -30.13
CA VAL A 490 -12.33 -14.30 -29.11
C VAL A 490 -10.99 -14.81 -29.62
N GLY A 491 -9.91 -14.06 -29.34
CA GLY A 491 -8.54 -14.41 -29.69
C GLY A 491 -7.58 -14.35 -28.51
N SER A 492 -6.38 -14.90 -28.68
CA SER A 492 -5.28 -14.82 -27.72
C SER A 492 -3.94 -14.67 -28.45
N GLY A 493 -2.98 -13.98 -27.83
CA GLY A 493 -1.65 -13.80 -28.41
C GLY A 493 -0.80 -15.07 -28.37
N MET A 494 -0.71 -15.73 -27.21
CA MET A 494 0.06 -16.98 -27.03
C MET A 494 -0.80 -18.20 -26.71
N GLY A 495 -2.10 -18.02 -26.44
CA GLY A 495 -3.00 -19.12 -26.09
C GLY A 495 -2.60 -19.83 -24.78
N GLY A 496 -2.83 -21.15 -24.75
CA GLY A 496 -2.57 -22.01 -23.59
C GLY A 496 -1.08 -22.24 -23.35
N SER A 497 -0.45 -21.31 -22.64
CA SER A 497 0.99 -21.34 -22.40
C SER A 497 1.42 -22.46 -21.43
N ALA A 498 0.53 -22.90 -20.53
CA ALA A 498 0.82 -24.02 -19.64
C ALA A 498 0.81 -25.34 -20.43
N ALA A 499 -0.15 -25.53 -21.33
CA ALA A 499 -0.18 -26.68 -22.24
C ALA A 499 1.04 -26.71 -23.18
N LEU A 500 1.48 -25.55 -23.70
CA LEU A 500 2.72 -25.45 -24.49
C LEU A 500 3.95 -25.88 -23.69
N ARG A 501 4.05 -25.49 -22.41
CA ARG A 501 5.12 -25.96 -21.52
C ARG A 501 5.03 -27.48 -21.31
N GLY A 502 3.82 -28.00 -21.12
CA GLY A 502 3.56 -29.44 -21.01
C GLY A 502 4.14 -30.21 -22.20
N MET A 503 3.79 -29.78 -23.41
CA MET A 503 4.22 -30.42 -24.65
C MET A 503 5.73 -30.31 -24.90
N HIS A 504 6.34 -29.15 -24.67
CA HIS A 504 7.74 -28.89 -25.05
C HIS A 504 8.77 -29.21 -23.96
N LYS A 505 8.39 -29.12 -22.68
CA LYS A 505 9.30 -29.30 -21.55
C LYS A 505 8.93 -30.52 -20.74
N ASP A 506 7.69 -30.62 -20.27
CA ASP A 506 7.34 -31.67 -19.31
C ASP A 506 7.33 -33.05 -20.00
N ARG A 507 6.92 -33.16 -21.27
CA ARG A 507 7.13 -34.38 -22.08
C ARG A 507 8.60 -34.72 -22.29
N PHE A 508 9.46 -33.73 -22.50
CA PHE A 508 10.90 -33.94 -22.65
C PHE A 508 11.56 -34.46 -21.35
N LEU A 509 10.97 -34.10 -20.21
CA LEU A 509 11.38 -34.56 -18.89
C LEU A 509 10.66 -35.84 -18.44
N ASP A 510 9.89 -36.47 -19.33
CA ASP A 510 9.08 -37.66 -19.06
C ASP A 510 8.17 -37.53 -17.83
N LYS A 511 7.58 -36.34 -17.66
CA LYS A 511 6.58 -36.11 -16.62
C LYS A 511 5.18 -36.53 -17.11
N PRO A 512 4.31 -36.99 -16.20
CA PRO A 512 2.90 -37.19 -16.52
C PRO A 512 2.28 -35.85 -16.94
N LEU A 513 1.48 -35.89 -18.01
CA LEU A 513 0.79 -34.75 -18.62
C LEU A 513 -0.71 -34.87 -18.54
#